data_AF-A0A7J8H2B8-F1
#
_entry.id   AF-A0A7J8H2B8-F1
#
_cell.length_a   1.000
_cell.length_b   1.000
_cell.length_c   1.000
_cell.angle_alpha   90.00
_cell.angle_beta   90.00
_cell.angle_gamma   90.00
#
_symmetry.space_group_name_H-M   'P 1'
#
loop_
_entity.id
_entity.type
_entity.pdbx_description
1 polymer ?
#
loop_
_entity_poly.entity_id
_entity_poly.type
_entity_poly.pdbx_seq_one_letter_code
_entity_poly.pdbx_strand_id
1 'polypeptide(L)'
;MGRWKLDSGIGRRILHVLYTDCIRQCSGPLYVDRMVLLVMGNIINWSLAAYGLIMRPNDFASYLLAIGICNLLLYFAFYIIMKLRSGEKIKLIPLLCIICTSVVWGFALFFFFQGLSTWQKTPAESREHNRDCILLDFFDDHDIWHFLSSIAMFGSFLVLLTLDDDLDTVQRDKIYVF
;
A
#
# COMPACT_ATOMS: atom_id res chain seq x y z
N MET A 1 -23.95 -6.37 10.33
CA MET A 1 -23.08 -5.77 11.36
C MET A 1 -23.12 -6.65 12.60
N GLY A 2 -22.02 -7.32 12.92
CA GLY A 2 -21.94 -8.25 14.06
C GLY A 2 -21.86 -7.51 15.38
N ARG A 3 -22.74 -7.84 16.34
CA ARG A 3 -22.66 -7.34 17.71
C ARG A 3 -21.66 -8.19 18.48
N TRP A 4 -20.49 -7.63 18.79
CA TRP A 4 -19.51 -8.30 19.63
C TRP A 4 -19.94 -8.18 21.10
N LYS A 5 -20.13 -9.32 21.77
CA LYS A 5 -20.40 -9.41 23.21
C LYS A 5 -19.23 -10.14 23.86
N LEU A 6 -18.48 -9.43 24.69
CA LEU A 6 -17.42 -9.98 25.54
C LEU A 6 -18.07 -10.75 26.71
N ASP A 7 -17.99 -12.08 26.69
CA ASP A 7 -18.37 -12.93 27.81
C ASP A 7 -17.25 -13.93 28.17
N SER A 8 -17.35 -14.55 29.35
CA SER A 8 -16.39 -15.55 29.82
C SER A 8 -16.39 -16.86 28.98
N GLY A 9 -17.36 -17.01 28.07
CA GLY A 9 -17.52 -18.14 27.16
C GLY A 9 -16.74 -18.03 25.85
N ILE A 10 -16.06 -16.89 25.60
CA ILE A 10 -15.27 -16.66 24.38
C ILE A 10 -14.18 -17.71 24.19
N GLY A 11 -13.44 -18.08 25.23
CA GLY A 11 -12.38 -19.09 25.13
C GLY A 11 -12.92 -20.45 24.68
N ARG A 12 -14.06 -20.89 25.22
CA ARG A 12 -14.74 -22.12 24.79
C ARG A 12 -15.25 -22.03 23.36
N ARG A 13 -15.78 -20.87 22.94
CA ARG A 13 -16.24 -20.67 21.56
C ARG A 13 -15.09 -20.66 20.56
N ILE A 14 -13.97 -20.02 20.87
CA ILE A 14 -12.77 -20.03 20.03
C ILE A 14 -12.25 -21.47 19.89
N LEU A 15 -12.12 -22.21 21.00
CA LEU A 15 -11.69 -23.61 20.97
C LEU A 15 -12.66 -24.49 20.19
N HIS A 16 -13.97 -24.29 20.35
CA HIS A 16 -14.97 -25.06 19.62
C HIS A 16 -14.93 -24.77 18.12
N VAL A 17 -14.78 -23.50 17.72
CA VAL A 17 -14.64 -23.09 16.31
C VAL A 17 -13.35 -23.63 15.72
N LEU A 18 -12.21 -23.55 16.43
CA LEU A 18 -10.95 -24.16 15.99
C LEU A 18 -11.08 -25.68 15.85
N TYR A 19 -11.76 -26.35 16.77
CA TYR A 19 -11.97 -27.79 16.71
C TYR A 19 -12.90 -28.19 15.57
N THR A 20 -14.01 -27.48 15.35
CA THR A 20 -14.91 -27.77 14.22
C THR A 20 -14.29 -27.43 12.88
N ASP A 21 -13.66 -26.26 12.75
CA ASP A 21 -13.25 -25.69 11.46
C ASP A 21 -11.83 -26.09 11.05
N CYS A 22 -10.94 -26.47 11.98
CA CYS A 22 -9.59 -26.94 11.64
C CYS A 22 -9.46 -28.47 11.69
N ILE A 23 -10.13 -29.13 12.65
CA ILE A 23 -9.92 -30.58 12.91
C ILE A 23 -11.02 -31.43 12.26
N ARG A 24 -12.30 -31.00 12.35
CA ARG A 24 -13.43 -31.83 11.90
C ARG A 24 -13.84 -31.57 10.45
N GLN A 25 -13.83 -30.32 10.03
CA GLN A 25 -14.06 -29.90 8.65
C GLN A 25 -12.74 -29.36 8.12
N CYS A 26 -11.93 -30.19 7.46
CA CYS A 26 -10.79 -29.72 6.67
C CYS A 26 -11.27 -28.96 5.42
N SER A 27 -12.13 -27.97 5.60
CA SER A 27 -12.63 -27.10 4.55
C SER A 27 -11.53 -26.07 4.29
N GLY A 28 -10.96 -26.09 3.09
CA GLY A 28 -10.02 -25.05 2.66
C GLY A 28 -10.67 -23.65 2.74
N PRO A 29 -9.86 -22.58 2.77
CA PRO A 29 -10.41 -21.23 2.81
C PRO A 29 -11.29 -21.00 1.57
N LEU A 30 -12.48 -20.41 1.78
CA LEU A 30 -13.45 -20.13 0.73
C LEU A 30 -12.86 -19.31 -0.43
N TYR A 31 -11.87 -18.46 -0.13
CA TYR A 31 -11.14 -17.62 -1.08
C TYR A 31 -9.62 -17.81 -0.93
N VAL A 32 -9.10 -18.88 -1.53
CA VAL A 32 -7.66 -19.24 -1.47
C VAL A 32 -6.77 -18.11 -2.02
N ASP A 33 -7.13 -17.53 -3.17
CA ASP A 33 -6.35 -16.46 -3.81
C ASP A 33 -6.18 -15.25 -2.89
N ARG A 34 -7.28 -14.81 -2.25
CA ARG A 34 -7.27 -13.73 -1.26
C ARG A 34 -6.38 -14.06 -0.07
N MET A 35 -6.50 -15.28 0.46
CA MET A 35 -5.70 -15.73 1.60
C MET A 35 -4.20 -15.70 1.29
N VAL A 36 -3.79 -16.22 0.12
CA VAL A 36 -2.38 -16.23 -0.31
C VAL A 36 -1.82 -14.82 -0.42
N LEU A 37 -2.54 -13.91 -1.09
CA LEU A 37 -2.09 -12.53 -1.26
C LEU A 37 -2.00 -11.78 0.07
N LEU A 38 -2.95 -11.98 0.99
CA LEU A 38 -2.91 -11.39 2.33
C LEU A 38 -1.76 -11.93 3.17
N VAL A 39 -1.49 -13.24 3.11
CA VAL A 39 -0.34 -13.85 3.80
C VAL A 39 0.97 -13.28 3.26
N MET A 40 1.12 -13.18 1.94
CA MET A 40 2.29 -12.56 1.32
C MET A 40 2.48 -11.10 1.75
N GLY A 41 1.42 -10.28 1.70
CA GLY A 41 1.48 -8.88 2.13
C GLY A 41 1.82 -8.73 3.62
N ASN A 42 1.31 -9.63 4.47
CA ASN A 42 1.71 -9.68 5.88
C ASN A 42 3.18 -10.05 6.03
N ILE A 43 3.66 -11.11 5.38
CA ILE A 43 5.07 -11.52 5.45
C ILE A 43 5.99 -10.34 5.09
N ILE A 44 5.67 -9.58 4.04
CA ILE A 44 6.45 -8.40 3.64
C ILE A 44 6.43 -7.33 4.74
N ASN A 45 5.26 -7.00 5.30
CA ASN A 45 5.14 -6.02 6.38
C ASN A 45 5.88 -6.44 7.65
N TRP A 46 5.76 -7.70 8.07
CA TRP A 46 6.48 -8.25 9.22
C TRP A 46 7.99 -8.25 8.97
N SER A 47 8.42 -8.52 7.73
CA SER A 47 9.84 -8.47 7.34
C SER A 47 10.37 -7.04 7.41
N LEU A 48 9.61 -6.05 6.92
CA LEU A 48 9.96 -4.64 7.03
C LEU A 48 10.07 -4.25 8.51
N ALA A 49 9.09 -4.58 9.35
CA ALA A 49 9.13 -4.28 10.78
C ALA A 49 10.34 -4.92 11.49
N ALA A 50 10.62 -6.19 11.20
CA ALA A 50 11.79 -6.89 11.74
C ALA A 50 13.10 -6.22 11.31
N TYR A 51 13.21 -5.82 10.03
CA TYR A 51 14.36 -5.07 9.53
C TYR A 51 14.58 -3.77 10.30
N GLY A 52 13.51 -3.01 10.57
CA GLY A 52 13.59 -1.76 11.34
C GLY A 52 14.06 -1.97 12.78
N LEU A 53 13.62 -3.06 13.43
CA LEU A 53 14.03 -3.42 14.78
C LEU A 53 15.50 -3.83 14.87
N ILE A 54 15.99 -4.56 13.86
CA ILE A 54 17.36 -5.10 13.83
C ILE A 54 18.36 -4.04 13.38
N MET A 55 18.14 -3.45 12.20
CA MET A 55 19.12 -2.55 11.57
C MET A 55 19.08 -1.13 12.14
N ARG A 56 17.95 -0.72 12.73
CA ARG A 56 17.74 0.62 13.33
C ARG A 56 18.26 1.73 12.41
N PRO A 57 17.65 1.92 11.23
CA PRO A 57 18.14 2.88 10.25
C PRO A 57 18.21 4.28 10.85
N ASN A 58 19.34 4.96 10.62
CA ASN A 58 19.59 6.30 11.15
C ASN A 58 18.68 7.37 10.50
N ASP A 59 18.19 7.13 9.28
CA ASP A 59 17.18 7.98 8.62
C ASP A 59 15.77 7.41 8.82
N PHE A 60 15.15 7.83 9.92
CA PHE A 60 13.81 7.39 10.28
C PHE A 60 12.75 7.81 9.26
N ALA A 61 12.85 9.02 8.70
CA ALA A 61 11.82 9.57 7.82
C ALA A 61 11.76 8.83 6.48
N SER A 62 12.91 8.62 5.85
CA SER A 62 13.01 7.85 4.60
C SER A 62 12.58 6.39 4.81
N TYR A 63 12.90 5.81 5.97
CA TYR A 63 12.46 4.46 6.32
C TYR A 63 10.94 4.36 6.50
N LEU A 64 10.32 5.31 7.21
CA LEU A 64 8.86 5.37 7.34
C LEU A 64 8.17 5.57 5.98
N LEU A 65 8.73 6.44 5.14
CA LEU A 65 8.25 6.65 3.78
C LEU A 65 8.31 5.35 2.97
N ALA A 66 9.41 4.59 3.06
CA ALA A 66 9.54 3.31 2.38
C ALA A 66 8.45 2.31 2.83
N ILE A 67 8.15 2.24 4.14
CA ILE A 67 7.03 1.41 4.65
C ILE A 67 5.71 1.85 4.03
N GLY A 68 5.46 3.17 3.96
CA GLY A 68 4.24 3.73 3.37
C GLY A 68 4.09 3.39 1.89
N ILE A 69 5.14 3.61 1.09
CA ILE A 69 5.14 3.31 -0.35
C ILE A 69 5.02 1.80 -0.59
N CYS A 70 5.75 0.96 0.16
CA CYS A 70 5.61 -0.48 0.05
C CYS A 70 4.19 -0.94 0.36
N ASN A 71 3.56 -0.44 1.42
CA ASN A 71 2.17 -0.76 1.73
C ASN A 71 1.23 -0.31 0.62
N LEU A 72 1.38 0.94 0.14
CA LEU A 72 0.59 1.44 -0.97
C LEU A 72 0.67 0.47 -2.16
N LEU A 73 1.89 0.14 -2.62
CA LEU A 73 2.09 -0.78 -3.75
C LEU A 73 1.51 -2.17 -3.50
N LEU A 74 1.63 -2.70 -2.27
CA LEU A 74 1.04 -3.98 -1.89
C LEU A 74 -0.48 -3.94 -1.96
N TYR A 75 -1.12 -2.89 -1.45
CA TYR A 75 -2.57 -2.72 -1.53
C TYR A 75 -3.03 -2.59 -2.98
N PHE A 76 -2.34 -1.80 -3.80
CA PHE A 76 -2.63 -1.66 -5.22
C PHE A 76 -2.49 -2.99 -5.97
N ALA A 77 -1.38 -3.70 -5.76
CA ALA A 77 -1.14 -4.99 -6.38
C ALA A 77 -2.18 -6.02 -5.95
N PHE A 78 -2.51 -6.09 -4.65
CA PHE A 78 -3.57 -6.95 -4.13
C PHE A 78 -4.88 -6.73 -4.88
N TYR A 79 -5.30 -5.48 -5.01
CA TYR A 79 -6.59 -5.11 -5.59
C TYR A 79 -6.63 -5.41 -7.10
N ILE A 80 -5.59 -5.01 -7.83
CA ILE A 80 -5.48 -5.27 -9.28
C ILE A 80 -5.41 -6.78 -9.56
N ILE A 81 -4.61 -7.53 -8.79
CA ILE A 81 -4.49 -8.99 -8.97
C ILE A 81 -5.84 -9.65 -8.70
N MET A 82 -6.52 -9.33 -7.59
CA MET A 82 -7.84 -9.89 -7.29
C MET A 82 -8.84 -9.57 -8.40
N LYS A 83 -8.86 -8.32 -8.89
CA LYS A 83 -9.74 -7.91 -10.00
C LYS A 83 -9.49 -8.73 -11.27
N LEU A 84 -8.23 -8.90 -11.66
CA LEU A 84 -7.85 -9.72 -12.82
C LEU A 84 -8.18 -11.21 -12.63
N ARG A 85 -7.99 -11.75 -11.42
CA ARG A 85 -8.31 -13.15 -11.06
C ARG A 85 -9.81 -13.43 -11.08
N SER A 86 -10.61 -12.46 -10.68
CA SER A 86 -12.08 -12.52 -10.71
C SER A 86 -12.67 -12.32 -12.12
N GLY A 87 -11.83 -12.01 -13.12
CA GLY A 87 -12.28 -11.79 -14.51
C GLY A 87 -13.07 -10.49 -14.69
N GLU A 88 -12.92 -9.55 -13.76
CA GLU A 88 -13.55 -8.23 -13.80
C GLU A 88 -12.86 -7.33 -14.83
N LYS A 89 -13.58 -6.33 -15.33
CA LYS A 89 -13.09 -5.50 -16.43
C LYS A 89 -12.60 -4.17 -15.91
N ILE A 90 -11.34 -3.84 -16.19
CA ILE A 90 -10.82 -2.49 -15.96
C ILE A 90 -11.35 -1.58 -17.08
N LYS A 91 -12.22 -0.62 -16.72
CA LYS A 91 -12.72 0.40 -17.66
C LYS A 91 -11.57 1.29 -18.18
N LEU A 92 -11.81 1.97 -19.29
CA LEU A 92 -10.79 2.83 -19.91
C LEU A 92 -10.32 3.98 -18.99
N ILE A 93 -11.25 4.61 -18.26
CA ILE A 93 -10.93 5.71 -17.34
C ILE A 93 -9.94 5.28 -16.25
N PRO A 94 -10.22 4.26 -15.42
CA PRO A 94 -9.27 3.80 -14.41
C PRO A 94 -7.97 3.26 -15.03
N LEU A 95 -8.02 2.65 -16.23
CA LEU A 95 -6.81 2.23 -16.94
C LEU A 95 -5.89 3.41 -17.28
N LEU A 96 -6.45 4.49 -17.83
CA LEU A 96 -5.69 5.71 -18.12
C LEU A 96 -5.15 6.34 -16.83
N CYS A 97 -5.96 6.38 -15.76
CA CYS A 97 -5.52 6.85 -14.46
C CYS A 97 -4.36 6.01 -13.90
N ILE A 98 -4.39 4.68 -14.02
CA ILE A 98 -3.30 3.79 -13.59
C ILE A 98 -2.02 4.11 -14.35
N ILE A 99 -2.08 4.24 -15.68
CA ILE A 99 -0.90 4.50 -16.52
C ILE A 99 -0.30 5.87 -16.17
N CYS A 100 -1.12 6.92 -16.17
CA CYS A 100 -0.67 8.28 -15.85
C CYS A 100 -0.07 8.35 -14.44
N THR A 101 -0.76 7.77 -13.44
CA THR A 101 -0.29 7.76 -12.05
C THR A 101 1.03 7.00 -11.90
N SER A 102 1.19 5.88 -12.60
CA SER A 102 2.44 5.08 -12.58
C SER A 102 3.62 5.86 -13.17
N VAL A 103 3.39 6.61 -14.26
CA VAL A 103 4.41 7.47 -14.86
C VAL A 103 4.82 8.59 -13.90
N VAL A 104 3.85 9.27 -13.27
CA VAL A 104 4.14 10.34 -12.29
C VAL A 104 4.88 9.78 -11.07
N TRP A 105 4.51 8.60 -10.58
CA TRP A 105 5.26 7.90 -9.53
C TRP A 105 6.71 7.63 -9.93
N GLY A 106 6.94 7.18 -11.16
CA GLY A 106 8.29 6.93 -11.69
C GLY A 106 9.16 8.19 -11.63
N PHE A 107 8.63 9.34 -12.07
CA PHE A 107 9.34 10.60 -11.94
C PHE A 107 9.52 11.04 -10.49
N ALA A 108 8.51 10.90 -9.64
CA ALA A 108 8.63 11.26 -8.22
C ALA A 108 9.73 10.45 -7.53
N LEU A 109 9.82 9.14 -7.79
CA LEU A 109 10.88 8.29 -7.25
C LEU A 109 12.25 8.65 -7.82
N PHE A 110 12.34 9.02 -9.11
CA PHE A 110 13.59 9.49 -9.69
C PHE A 110 14.15 10.70 -8.94
N PHE A 111 13.32 11.72 -8.67
CA PHE A 111 13.75 12.90 -7.92
C PHE A 111 14.00 12.59 -6.43
N PHE A 112 13.25 11.67 -5.82
CA PHE A 112 13.52 11.20 -4.45
C PHE A 112 14.93 10.63 -4.29
N PHE A 113 15.40 9.83 -5.26
CA PHE A 113 16.74 9.23 -5.20
C PHE A 113 17.89 10.19 -5.50
N GLN A 114 17.63 11.47 -5.82
CA GLN A 114 18.68 12.48 -6.00
C GLN A 114 19.35 12.90 -4.68
N GLY A 115 18.71 12.65 -3.53
CA GLY A 115 19.37 12.69 -2.22
C GLY A 115 19.82 14.07 -1.72
N LEU A 116 19.06 15.13 -2.02
CA LEU A 116 19.43 16.50 -1.64
C LEU A 116 19.28 16.81 -0.14
N SER A 117 18.39 16.13 0.59
CA SER A 117 18.12 16.41 2.00
C SER A 117 18.41 15.21 2.90
N THR A 118 18.92 15.48 4.10
CA THR A 118 19.19 14.45 5.11
C THR A 118 18.73 14.89 6.50
N TRP A 119 18.02 14.00 7.18
CA TRP A 119 17.52 14.21 8.54
C TRP A 119 18.57 13.97 9.63
N GLN A 120 19.77 13.49 9.26
CA GLN A 120 20.82 13.10 10.20
C GLN A 120 21.78 14.24 10.54
N LYS A 121 21.88 15.26 9.68
CA LYS A 121 22.81 16.38 9.83
C LYS A 121 22.11 17.58 10.44
N THR A 122 22.90 18.50 11.00
CA THR A 122 22.36 19.80 11.41
C THR A 122 21.89 20.59 10.18
N PRO A 123 20.94 21.54 10.35
CA PRO A 123 20.49 22.38 9.23
C PRO A 123 21.63 23.15 8.54
N ALA A 124 22.71 23.48 9.25
CA ALA A 124 23.87 24.15 8.68
C ALA A 124 24.68 23.20 7.77
N GLU A 125 25.00 22.00 8.25
CA GLU A 125 25.74 20.99 7.48
C GLU A 125 24.94 20.43 6.31
N SER A 126 23.61 20.36 6.43
CA SER A 126 22.76 19.93 5.31
C SER A 126 22.78 20.96 4.18
N ARG A 127 22.84 22.27 4.49
CA ARG A 127 22.86 23.34 3.49
C ARG A 127 24.12 23.35 2.62
N GLU A 128 25.22 22.79 3.11
CA GLU A 128 26.44 22.63 2.31
C GLU A 128 26.26 21.66 1.13
N HIS A 129 25.22 20.83 1.15
CA HIS A 129 24.90 19.90 0.07
C HIS A 129 23.85 20.43 -0.92
N ASN A 130 23.36 21.65 -0.73
CA ASN A 130 22.38 22.25 -1.63
C ASN A 130 23.01 22.46 -3.02
N ARG A 131 22.25 22.09 -4.05
CA ARG A 131 22.58 22.35 -5.45
C ARG A 131 21.81 23.56 -5.96
N ASP A 132 22.17 24.04 -7.14
CA ASP A 132 21.43 25.09 -7.81
C ASP A 132 19.99 24.64 -8.13
N CYS A 133 19.03 25.55 -7.98
CA CYS A 133 17.63 25.28 -8.28
C CYS A 133 17.43 25.02 -9.78
N ILE A 134 16.59 24.04 -10.12
CA ILE A 134 16.43 23.56 -11.51
C ILE A 134 15.18 24.11 -12.21
N LEU A 135 14.18 24.57 -11.44
CA LEU A 135 12.92 25.06 -11.98
C LEU A 135 12.65 26.48 -11.47
N LEU A 136 12.52 27.42 -12.41
CA LEU A 136 12.22 28.84 -12.16
C LEU A 136 13.23 29.54 -11.22
N ASP A 137 14.47 29.03 -11.14
CA ASP A 137 15.50 29.47 -10.19
C ASP A 137 15.02 29.46 -8.72
N PHE A 138 13.99 28.65 -8.41
CA PHE A 138 13.36 28.63 -7.10
C PHE A 138 13.18 27.22 -6.55
N PHE A 139 12.77 26.25 -7.37
CA PHE A 139 12.51 24.88 -6.92
C PHE A 139 13.68 23.95 -7.23
N ASP A 140 14.07 23.16 -6.25
CA ASP A 140 15.11 22.13 -6.37
C ASP A 140 14.50 20.74 -6.67
N ASP A 141 15.35 19.70 -6.72
CA ASP A 141 14.87 18.32 -6.96
C ASP A 141 13.92 17.83 -5.84
N HIS A 142 14.09 18.30 -4.60
CA HIS A 142 13.30 17.88 -3.45
C HIS A 142 11.89 18.48 -3.51
N ASP A 143 11.77 19.74 -3.89
CA ASP A 143 10.48 20.39 -4.13
C ASP A 143 9.71 19.72 -5.27
N ILE A 144 10.40 19.39 -6.37
CA ILE A 144 9.79 18.69 -7.50
C ILE A 144 9.34 17.28 -7.09
N TRP A 145 10.13 16.57 -6.29
CA TRP A 145 9.72 15.29 -5.71
C TRP A 145 8.43 15.45 -4.89
N HIS A 146 8.33 16.45 -4.02
CA HIS A 146 7.12 16.69 -3.24
C HIS A 146 5.90 17.01 -4.13
N PHE A 147 6.07 17.84 -5.15
CA PHE A 147 5.00 18.16 -6.09
C PHE A 147 4.51 16.91 -6.84
N LEU A 148 5.43 16.16 -7.46
CA LEU A 148 5.09 14.97 -8.24
C LEU A 148 4.51 13.86 -7.37
N SER A 149 5.07 13.60 -6.19
CA SER A 149 4.54 12.59 -5.27
C SER A 149 3.15 12.93 -4.76
N SER A 150 2.82 14.21 -4.52
CA SER A 150 1.47 14.63 -4.15
C SER A 150 0.44 14.34 -5.25
N ILE A 151 0.80 14.60 -6.52
CA ILE A 151 -0.03 14.29 -7.68
C ILE A 151 -0.18 12.78 -7.83
N ALA A 152 0.90 12.01 -7.67
CA ALA A 152 0.87 10.55 -7.76
C ALA A 152 0.00 9.93 -6.66
N MET A 153 0.06 10.44 -5.43
CA MET A 153 -0.79 10.01 -4.32
C MET A 153 -2.27 10.31 -4.60
N PHE A 154 -2.58 11.50 -5.12
CA PHE A 154 -3.94 11.84 -5.53
C PHE A 154 -4.46 10.94 -6.65
N GLY A 155 -3.64 10.73 -7.69
CA GLY A 155 -3.96 9.81 -8.79
C GLY A 155 -4.19 8.38 -8.31
N SER A 156 -3.41 7.94 -7.33
CA SER A 156 -3.59 6.64 -6.67
C SER A 156 -4.97 6.55 -6.02
N PHE A 157 -5.35 7.55 -5.22
CA PHE A 157 -6.69 7.58 -4.62
C PHE A 157 -7.81 7.55 -5.68
N LEU A 158 -7.65 8.29 -6.77
CA LEU A 158 -8.62 8.30 -7.88
C LEU A 158 -8.75 6.93 -8.55
N VAL A 159 -7.64 6.21 -8.74
CA VAL A 159 -7.68 4.83 -9.23
C VAL A 159 -8.49 3.96 -8.29
N LEU A 160 -8.23 3.97 -6.98
CA LEU A 160 -8.98 3.14 -6.02
C LEU A 160 -10.47 3.46 -6.01
N LEU A 161 -10.84 4.73 -6.22
CA LEU A 161 -12.25 5.15 -6.26
C LEU A 161 -12.97 4.67 -7.52
N THR A 162 -12.28 4.64 -8.67
CA THR A 162 -12.88 4.39 -9.98
C THR A 162 -12.65 2.98 -10.51
N LEU A 163 -11.79 2.20 -9.85
CA LEU A 163 -11.39 0.86 -10.30
C LEU A 163 -12.58 -0.10 -10.33
N ASP A 164 -13.53 0.04 -9.41
CA ASP A 164 -14.69 -0.85 -9.26
C ASP A 164 -15.98 -0.31 -9.90
N ASP A 165 -15.90 0.74 -10.72
CA ASP A 165 -17.07 1.30 -11.42
C ASP A 165 -17.79 0.25 -12.31
N ASP A 166 -17.14 -0.85 -12.69
CA ASP A 166 -17.79 -1.94 -13.44
C ASP A 166 -18.74 -2.79 -12.58
N LEU A 167 -18.66 -2.67 -11.26
CA LEU A 167 -19.44 -3.43 -10.28
C LEU A 167 -20.56 -2.62 -9.61
N ASP A 168 -20.88 -1.40 -10.08
CA ASP A 168 -21.87 -0.50 -9.45
C ASP A 168 -23.25 -1.13 -9.19
N THR A 169 -23.64 -2.12 -10.01
CA THR A 169 -24.93 -2.84 -9.89
C THR A 169 -24.83 -4.19 -9.17
N VAL A 170 -23.61 -4.61 -8.80
CA VAL A 170 -23.34 -5.89 -8.15
C VAL A 170 -23.45 -5.73 -6.64
N GLN A 171 -24.16 -6.66 -5.99
CA GLN A 171 -24.25 -6.66 -4.54
C GLN A 171 -22.87 -6.97 -3.91
N ARG A 172 -22.51 -6.24 -2.85
CA ARG A 172 -21.18 -6.28 -2.24
C ARG A 172 -20.75 -7.68 -1.77
N ASP A 173 -21.69 -8.53 -1.37
CA ASP A 173 -21.44 -9.92 -0.95
C ASP A 173 -21.01 -10.84 -2.09
N LYS A 174 -21.19 -10.40 -3.34
CA LYS A 174 -20.81 -11.14 -4.55
C LYS A 174 -19.48 -10.68 -5.15
N ILE A 175 -18.88 -9.63 -4.59
CA ILE A 175 -17.61 -9.10 -5.04
C ILE A 175 -16.50 -9.86 -4.33
N TYR A 176 -15.76 -10.67 -5.09
CA TYR A 176 -14.73 -11.59 -4.58
C TYR A 176 -13.56 -10.90 -3.86
N VAL A 177 -13.33 -9.62 -4.17
CA VAL A 177 -12.32 -8.79 -3.50
C VAL A 177 -12.67 -8.56 -2.02
N PHE A 178 -13.96 -8.46 -1.68
CA PHE A 178 -14.44 -8.03 -0.36
C PHE A 178 -14.69 -9.16 0.63
#